data_AF-A0A0F7G1A0-F1
#
_entry.id   AF-A0A0F7G1A0-F1
#
_cell.length_a   1.000
_cell.length_b   1.000
_cell.length_c   1.000
_cell.angle_alpha   90.00
_cell.angle_beta   90.00
_cell.angle_gamma   90.00
#
_symmetry.space_group_name_H-M   'P 1'
#
loop_
_entity.id
_entity.type
_entity.pdbx_description
1 polymer ?
#
loop_
_entity_poly.entity_id
_entity_poly.type
_entity_poly.pdbx_seq_one_letter_code
_entity_poly.pdbx_strand_id
1 'polypeptide(L)'
;MESPYDCYLRLPDVLALQCPRTAEKYSAQWADEHFFIIVHQSAEVLASQALVDLRALQRVASDDQHRTLAYVRRVTAVIGLLEQHLALLEHLPPESFAGFRPLLDDASGGQSSQFAELFAAITECTEAAAPAGIEDTGSPTNVPGGGELAQAWWRLRSAVSLWRTRHLLLVEWMIGDQPGTGGTSGLAYLRARIDLPPRHPAESIDDHG
;
A
#
# COMPACT_ATOMS: atom_id res chain seq x y z
N MET A 1 4.17 17.88 -32.05
CA MET A 1 5.12 16.75 -31.97
C MET A 1 5.40 16.57 -30.50
N GLU A 2 5.14 15.39 -29.94
CA GLU A 2 5.37 15.13 -28.50
C GLU A 2 6.85 15.30 -28.15
N SER A 3 7.13 15.78 -26.93
CA SER A 3 8.50 15.94 -26.48
C SER A 3 9.16 14.59 -26.18
N PRO A 4 10.49 14.47 -26.23
CA PRO A 4 11.18 13.24 -25.79
C PRO A 4 10.83 12.82 -24.36
N TYR A 5 10.48 13.79 -23.50
CA TYR A 5 10.02 13.54 -22.12
C TYR A 5 8.64 12.86 -22.11
N ASP A 6 7.69 13.38 -22.89
CA ASP A 6 6.35 12.81 -23.02
C ASP A 6 6.41 11.37 -23.57
N CYS A 7 7.24 11.15 -24.58
CA CYS A 7 7.44 9.84 -25.19
C CYS A 7 8.08 8.83 -24.20
N TYR A 8 9.12 9.25 -23.48
CA TYR A 8 9.85 8.38 -22.55
C TYR A 8 8.97 7.93 -21.37
N LEU A 9 8.19 8.85 -20.81
CA LEU A 9 7.31 8.58 -19.67
C LEU A 9 5.91 8.09 -20.08
N ARG A 10 5.61 8.09 -21.38
CA ARG A 10 4.27 7.75 -21.90
C ARG A 10 3.18 8.63 -21.28
N LEU A 11 3.46 9.93 -21.12
CA LEU A 11 2.56 10.86 -20.42
C LEU A 11 1.13 10.92 -21.02
N PRO A 12 0.93 10.91 -22.36
CA PRO A 12 -0.42 10.89 -22.91
C PRO A 12 -1.25 9.70 -22.43
N ASP A 13 -0.62 8.54 -22.26
CA ASP A 13 -1.30 7.34 -21.78
C ASP A 13 -1.57 7.45 -20.28
N VAL A 14 -0.57 7.81 -19.47
CA VAL A 14 -0.70 7.90 -18.00
C VAL A 14 -1.73 8.95 -17.59
N LEU A 15 -1.73 10.11 -18.25
CA LEU A 15 -2.63 11.24 -17.94
C LEU A 15 -4.04 11.07 -18.53
N ALA A 16 -4.29 10.01 -19.31
CA ALA A 16 -5.61 9.69 -19.84
C ALA A 16 -6.36 8.63 -19.00
N LEU A 17 -5.71 8.03 -18.00
CA LEU A 17 -6.29 6.95 -17.18
C LEU A 17 -7.20 7.44 -16.05
N GLN A 18 -7.29 8.75 -15.81
CA GLN A 18 -8.12 9.31 -14.73
C GLN A 18 -9.54 9.54 -15.24
N CYS A 19 -10.40 8.53 -15.07
CA CYS A 19 -11.77 8.55 -15.58
C CYS A 19 -12.81 8.45 -14.44
N PRO A 20 -13.23 9.58 -13.82
CA PRO A 20 -14.33 9.59 -12.86
C PRO A 20 -15.63 9.06 -13.46
N ARG A 21 -16.42 8.33 -12.65
CA ARG A 21 -17.79 7.89 -12.98
C ARG A 21 -18.82 9.00 -12.75
N THR A 22 -18.48 9.99 -11.92
CA THR A 22 -19.26 11.21 -11.75
C THR A 22 -19.32 11.97 -13.07
N ALA A 23 -20.50 12.49 -13.43
CA ALA A 23 -20.63 13.32 -14.63
C ALA A 23 -19.95 14.69 -14.43
N GLU A 24 -19.19 15.18 -15.42
CA GLU A 24 -18.45 16.46 -15.36
C GLU A 24 -19.28 17.68 -14.95
N LYS A 25 -20.59 17.67 -15.23
CA LYS A 25 -21.53 18.73 -14.80
C LYS A 25 -21.58 18.90 -13.27
N TYR A 26 -21.22 17.87 -12.50
CA TYR A 26 -21.08 17.91 -11.05
C TYR A 26 -19.62 18.18 -10.68
N SER A 27 -19.09 19.34 -11.06
CA SER A 27 -17.66 19.64 -11.10
C SER A 27 -16.91 19.41 -9.78
N ALA A 28 -17.51 19.74 -8.63
CA ALA A 28 -16.90 19.51 -7.32
C ALA A 28 -16.73 18.01 -7.01
N GLN A 29 -17.82 17.25 -7.15
CA GLN A 29 -17.80 15.80 -6.93
C GLN A 29 -16.89 15.07 -7.94
N TRP A 30 -16.86 15.54 -9.19
CA TRP A 30 -15.97 15.03 -10.23
C TRP A 30 -14.51 15.22 -9.82
N ALA A 31 -14.15 16.39 -9.28
CA ALA A 31 -12.80 16.69 -8.83
C ALA A 31 -12.41 15.83 -7.61
N ASP A 32 -13.33 15.61 -6.68
CA ASP A 32 -13.11 14.75 -5.51
C ASP A 32 -12.88 13.28 -5.90
N GLU A 33 -13.66 12.75 -6.85
CA GLU A 33 -13.46 11.39 -7.37
C GLU A 33 -12.17 11.29 -8.19
N HIS A 34 -11.85 12.30 -9.00
CA HIS A 34 -10.58 12.37 -9.74
C HIS A 34 -9.37 12.34 -8.80
N PHE A 35 -9.43 13.07 -7.69
CA PHE A 35 -8.41 13.04 -6.64
C PHE A 35 -8.28 11.64 -6.03
N PHE A 36 -9.40 11.01 -5.67
CA PHE A 36 -9.42 9.63 -5.17
C PHE A 36 -8.74 8.67 -6.15
N ILE A 37 -9.02 8.77 -7.45
CA ILE A 37 -8.38 7.95 -8.50
C ILE A 37 -6.87 8.18 -8.55
N ILE A 38 -6.40 9.43 -8.56
CA ILE A 38 -4.96 9.75 -8.60
C ILE A 38 -4.22 9.16 -7.42
N VAL A 39 -4.76 9.27 -6.20
CA VAL A 39 -4.11 8.72 -5.01
C VAL A 39 -3.94 7.19 -5.13
N HIS A 40 -4.96 6.48 -5.61
CA HIS A 40 -4.90 5.02 -5.76
C HIS A 40 -4.00 4.59 -6.93
N GLN A 41 -4.08 5.26 -8.09
CA GLN A 41 -3.23 4.95 -9.24
C GLN A 41 -1.75 5.20 -8.93
N SER A 42 -1.43 6.30 -8.26
CA SER A 42 -0.05 6.60 -7.86
C SER A 42 0.47 5.59 -6.84
N ALA A 43 -0.38 5.11 -5.92
CA ALA A 43 -0.04 4.04 -4.99
C ALA A 43 0.27 2.71 -5.72
N GLU A 44 -0.53 2.33 -6.72
CA GLU A 44 -0.27 1.15 -7.56
C GLU A 44 1.04 1.29 -8.37
N VAL A 45 1.34 2.47 -8.92
CA VAL A 45 2.62 2.69 -9.61
C VAL A 45 3.80 2.54 -8.66
N LEU A 46 3.72 3.07 -7.44
CA LEU A 46 4.76 2.90 -6.42
C LEU A 46 4.91 1.44 -5.98
N ALA A 47 3.80 0.74 -5.71
CA ALA A 47 3.80 -0.67 -5.35
C ALA A 47 4.47 -1.54 -6.44
N SER A 48 4.29 -1.18 -7.72
CA SER A 48 4.91 -1.90 -8.83
C SER A 48 6.44 -1.84 -8.79
N GLN A 49 7.01 -0.70 -8.38
CA GLN A 49 8.46 -0.55 -8.23
C GLN A 49 8.98 -1.37 -7.05
N ALA A 50 8.26 -1.40 -5.92
CA ALA A 50 8.64 -2.23 -4.79
C ALA A 50 8.66 -3.73 -5.14
N LEU A 51 7.70 -4.20 -5.94
CA LEU A 51 7.69 -5.58 -6.43
C LEU A 51 8.87 -5.89 -7.35
N VAL A 52 9.27 -4.96 -8.23
CA VAL A 52 10.47 -5.13 -9.06
C VAL A 52 11.70 -5.36 -8.17
N ASP A 53 11.82 -4.61 -7.08
CA ASP A 53 12.96 -4.71 -6.15
C ASP A 53 12.95 -6.01 -5.35
N LEU A 54 11.78 -6.43 -4.85
CA LEU A 54 11.63 -7.70 -4.13
C LEU A 54 11.94 -8.90 -5.03
N ARG A 55 11.49 -8.87 -6.29
CA ARG A 55 11.85 -9.90 -7.28
C ARG A 55 13.33 -9.85 -7.63
N ALA A 56 13.95 -8.68 -7.67
CA ALA A 56 15.40 -8.57 -7.87
C ALA A 56 16.17 -9.15 -6.69
N LEU A 57 15.68 -8.93 -5.46
CA LEU A 57 16.27 -9.43 -4.21
C LEU A 57 16.34 -10.96 -4.16
N GLN A 58 15.31 -11.65 -4.66
CA GLN A 58 15.30 -13.12 -4.80
C GLN A 58 16.43 -13.68 -5.70
N ARG A 59 17.04 -12.83 -6.53
CA ARG A 59 18.12 -13.20 -7.46
C ARG A 59 19.50 -12.70 -7.02
N VAL A 60 19.59 -11.99 -5.88
CA VAL A 60 20.86 -11.49 -5.36
C VAL A 60 21.67 -12.67 -4.80
N ALA A 61 22.98 -12.68 -5.06
CA ALA A 61 23.88 -13.67 -4.49
C ALA A 61 23.91 -13.52 -2.96
N SER A 62 23.96 -14.64 -2.22
CA SER A 62 23.82 -14.64 -0.76
C SER A 62 24.88 -13.82 -0.01
N ASP A 63 26.01 -13.53 -0.64
CA ASP A 63 27.12 -12.73 -0.11
C ASP A 63 27.09 -11.25 -0.52
N ASP A 64 26.22 -10.84 -1.46
CA ASP A 64 26.09 -9.45 -1.90
C ASP A 64 25.17 -8.64 -0.98
N GLN A 65 25.71 -8.34 0.21
CA GLN A 65 25.04 -7.50 1.20
C GLN A 65 24.77 -6.08 0.67
N HIS A 66 25.61 -5.57 -0.23
CA HIS A 66 25.48 -4.20 -0.74
C HIS A 66 24.23 -4.04 -1.60
N ARG A 67 23.99 -4.95 -2.56
CA ARG A 67 22.75 -4.95 -3.36
C ARG A 67 21.53 -5.24 -2.52
N THR A 68 21.63 -6.22 -1.60
CA THR A 68 20.55 -6.57 -0.69
C THR A 68 20.09 -5.33 0.08
N LEU A 69 21.05 -4.60 0.68
CA LEU A 69 20.78 -3.38 1.41
C LEU A 69 20.18 -2.28 0.54
N ALA A 70 20.67 -2.11 -0.69
CA ALA A 70 20.15 -1.10 -1.62
C ALA A 70 18.66 -1.36 -1.96
N TYR A 71 18.28 -2.61 -2.26
CA TYR A 71 16.90 -2.95 -2.55
C TYR A 71 16.01 -2.83 -1.32
N VAL A 72 16.42 -3.34 -0.15
CA VAL A 72 15.63 -3.22 1.08
C VAL A 72 15.38 -1.75 1.44
N ARG A 73 16.39 -0.89 1.30
CA ARG A 73 16.24 0.56 1.53
C ARG A 73 15.27 1.19 0.54
N ARG A 74 15.35 0.84 -0.74
CA ARG A 74 14.44 1.38 -1.77
C ARG A 74 13.00 0.94 -1.52
N VAL A 75 12.75 -0.34 -1.24
CA VAL A 75 11.43 -0.84 -0.86
C VAL A 75 10.92 -0.12 0.39
N THR A 76 11.76 0.03 1.43
CA THR A 76 11.38 0.77 2.65
C THR A 76 10.97 2.21 2.36
N ALA A 77 11.72 2.90 1.50
CA ALA A 77 11.39 4.27 1.10
C ALA A 77 10.07 4.34 0.32
N VAL A 78 9.82 3.38 -0.58
CA VAL A 78 8.55 3.27 -1.32
C VAL A 78 7.38 3.03 -0.37
N ILE A 79 7.50 2.12 0.62
CA ILE A 79 6.46 1.91 1.63
C ILE A 79 6.22 3.19 2.45
N GLY A 80 7.28 3.94 2.78
CA GLY A 80 7.16 5.25 3.43
C GLY A 80 6.38 6.27 2.60
N LEU A 81 6.59 6.31 1.28
CA LEU A 81 5.79 7.16 0.38
C LEU A 81 4.34 6.69 0.27
N LEU A 82 4.09 5.38 0.18
CA LEU A 82 2.74 4.83 0.20
C LEU A 82 1.99 5.16 1.48
N GLU A 83 2.71 5.29 2.59
CA GLU A 83 2.14 5.71 3.86
C GLU A 83 1.77 7.20 3.80
N GLN A 84 2.68 8.06 3.31
CA GLN A 84 2.38 9.48 3.10
C GLN A 84 1.23 9.73 2.11
N HIS A 85 1.01 8.85 1.13
CA HIS A 85 -0.16 8.92 0.25
C HIS A 85 -1.49 8.81 1.01
N LEU A 86 -1.53 8.10 2.14
CA LEU A 86 -2.74 8.03 2.96
C LEU A 86 -3.10 9.39 3.55
N ALA A 87 -2.11 10.21 3.89
CA ALA A 87 -2.33 11.57 4.38
C ALA A 87 -2.96 12.49 3.31
N LEU A 88 -2.78 12.18 2.01
CA LEU A 88 -3.49 12.90 0.95
C LEU A 88 -5.01 12.70 1.08
N LEU A 89 -5.45 11.49 1.42
CA LEU A 89 -6.88 11.21 1.58
C LEU A 89 -7.50 11.87 2.80
N GLU A 90 -6.71 12.32 3.79
CA GLU A 90 -7.20 13.18 4.89
C GLU A 90 -7.70 14.55 4.37
N HIS A 91 -7.31 14.94 3.16
CA HIS A 91 -7.81 16.14 2.48
C HIS A 91 -9.03 15.89 1.59
N LEU A 92 -9.58 14.68 1.59
CA LEU A 92 -10.86 14.36 0.98
C LEU A 92 -11.93 14.28 2.08
N PRO A 93 -12.83 15.28 2.19
CA PRO A 93 -13.84 15.27 3.25
C PRO A 93 -14.73 14.02 3.19
N PRO A 94 -15.10 13.40 4.33
CA PRO A 94 -15.95 12.20 4.35
C PRO A 94 -17.29 12.39 3.63
N GLU A 95 -17.88 13.58 3.68
CA GLU A 95 -19.10 13.93 2.95
C GLU A 95 -18.90 13.98 1.43
N SER A 96 -17.74 14.46 0.96
CA SER A 96 -17.35 14.43 -0.45
C SER A 96 -17.21 12.99 -0.93
N PHE A 97 -16.50 12.16 -0.15
CA PHE A 97 -16.37 10.73 -0.42
C PHE A 97 -17.73 10.05 -0.46
N ALA A 98 -18.60 10.28 0.54
CA ALA A 98 -19.94 9.72 0.59
C ALA A 98 -20.79 10.09 -0.64
N GLY A 99 -20.53 11.25 -1.24
CA GLY A 99 -21.20 11.68 -2.46
C GLY A 99 -20.98 10.72 -3.64
N PHE A 100 -19.72 10.34 -3.92
CA PHE A 100 -19.41 9.48 -5.07
C PHE A 100 -19.22 8.01 -4.71
N ARG A 101 -19.12 7.65 -3.42
CA ARG A 101 -18.96 6.28 -2.93
C ARG A 101 -19.94 5.27 -3.56
N PRO A 102 -21.25 5.57 -3.75
CA PRO A 102 -22.17 4.63 -4.39
C PRO A 102 -21.78 4.27 -5.83
N LEU A 103 -21.00 5.13 -6.51
CA LEU A 103 -20.52 4.90 -7.86
C LEU A 103 -19.37 3.90 -7.90
N LEU A 104 -18.78 3.51 -6.77
CA LEU A 104 -17.69 2.51 -6.74
C LEU A 104 -18.19 1.08 -6.98
N ASP A 105 -19.50 0.84 -6.91
CA ASP A 105 -20.11 -0.50 -6.92
C ASP A 105 -19.40 -1.44 -5.92
N ASP A 106 -18.96 -2.61 -6.39
CA ASP A 106 -18.26 -3.62 -5.60
C ASP A 106 -16.73 -3.41 -5.53
N ALA A 107 -16.21 -2.28 -6.04
CA ALA A 107 -14.77 -2.03 -6.10
C ALA A 107 -14.19 -1.80 -4.69
N SER A 108 -13.05 -2.43 -4.39
CA SER A 108 -12.41 -2.39 -3.08
C SER A 108 -10.90 -2.57 -3.17
N GLY A 109 -10.15 -1.91 -2.28
CA GLY A 109 -8.70 -2.13 -2.14
C GLY A 109 -8.32 -3.58 -1.83
N GLY A 110 -9.25 -4.39 -1.29
CA GLY A 110 -9.07 -5.82 -1.10
C GLY A 110 -8.92 -6.63 -2.39
N GLN A 111 -9.30 -6.05 -3.55
CA GLN A 111 -9.18 -6.68 -4.87
C GLN A 111 -7.82 -6.40 -5.54
N SER A 112 -6.95 -5.57 -4.95
CA SER A 112 -5.62 -5.32 -5.52
C SER A 112 -4.71 -6.54 -5.34
N SER A 113 -4.59 -7.33 -6.41
CA SER A 113 -3.64 -8.45 -6.49
C SER A 113 -2.19 -7.99 -6.29
N GLN A 114 -1.87 -6.76 -6.71
CA GLN A 114 -0.53 -6.21 -6.61
C GLN A 114 -0.15 -5.90 -5.15
N PHE A 115 -1.03 -5.25 -4.39
CA PHE A 115 -0.80 -5.02 -2.96
C PHE A 115 -0.78 -6.33 -2.16
N ALA A 116 -1.61 -7.31 -2.54
CA ALA A 116 -1.57 -8.64 -1.93
C ALA A 116 -0.21 -9.33 -2.16
N GLU A 117 0.31 -9.32 -3.40
CA GLU A 117 1.64 -9.83 -3.73
C GLU A 117 2.74 -9.07 -2.97
N LEU A 118 2.67 -7.74 -2.94
CA LEU A 118 3.66 -6.88 -2.30
C LEU A 118 3.82 -7.23 -0.82
N PHE A 119 2.72 -7.27 -0.07
CA PHE A 119 2.79 -7.57 1.35
C PHE A 119 3.21 -9.02 1.62
N ALA A 120 2.81 -9.97 0.78
CA ALA A 120 3.24 -11.36 0.92
C ALA A 120 4.76 -11.50 0.73
N ALA A 121 5.29 -10.89 -0.32
CA ALA A 121 6.72 -10.90 -0.61
C ALA A 121 7.54 -10.20 0.49
N ILE A 122 7.04 -9.08 1.05
CA ILE A 122 7.71 -8.41 2.19
C ILE A 122 7.69 -9.31 3.42
N THR A 123 6.56 -9.92 3.76
CA THR A 123 6.46 -10.86 4.89
C THR A 123 7.47 -11.99 4.74
N GLU A 124 7.49 -12.68 3.61
CA GLU A 124 8.44 -13.77 3.32
C GLU A 124 9.90 -13.31 3.50
N CYS A 125 10.26 -12.16 2.92
CA CYS A 125 11.62 -11.63 3.00
C CYS A 125 12.02 -11.25 4.43
N THR A 126 11.11 -10.61 5.19
CA THR A 126 11.39 -10.16 6.56
C THR A 126 11.42 -11.31 7.56
N GLU A 127 10.63 -12.37 7.37
CA GLU A 127 10.67 -13.59 8.18
C GLU A 127 11.97 -14.37 7.93
N ALA A 128 12.37 -14.52 6.66
CA ALA A 128 13.65 -15.15 6.31
C ALA A 128 14.87 -14.38 6.88
N ALA A 129 14.73 -13.06 7.05
CA ALA A 129 15.77 -12.19 7.56
C ALA A 129 15.74 -11.97 9.08
N ALA A 130 14.69 -12.44 9.77
CA ALA A 130 14.55 -12.22 11.21
C ALA A 130 15.61 -13.06 11.98
N PRO A 131 16.48 -12.42 12.78
CA PRO A 131 17.33 -13.18 13.69
C PRO A 131 16.45 -13.93 14.69
N ALA A 132 16.71 -15.22 14.90
CA ALA A 132 16.01 -16.02 15.90
C ALA A 132 16.10 -15.34 17.27
N GLY A 133 14.98 -14.81 17.78
CA GLY A 133 14.85 -14.34 19.16
C GLY A 133 15.01 -12.83 19.44
N ILE A 134 14.88 -11.93 18.46
CA ILE A 134 14.74 -10.48 18.78
C ILE A 134 13.27 -10.16 19.05
N GLU A 135 12.94 -9.97 20.34
CA GLU A 135 11.68 -9.38 20.79
C GLU A 135 11.54 -7.93 20.27
N ASP A 136 10.30 -7.54 19.97
CA ASP A 136 9.94 -6.22 19.44
C ASP A 136 10.27 -5.11 20.46
N THR A 137 11.46 -4.54 20.36
CA THR A 137 11.96 -3.53 21.31
C THR A 137 11.46 -2.10 21.03
N GLY A 138 10.53 -1.92 20.10
CA GLY A 138 9.77 -0.67 19.94
C GLY A 138 10.56 0.58 19.55
N SER A 139 11.85 0.49 19.16
CA SER A 139 12.65 1.67 18.80
C SER A 139 13.58 1.49 17.57
N PRO A 140 13.47 2.37 16.54
CA PRO A 140 14.25 2.31 15.29
C PRO A 140 15.75 2.55 15.42
N THR A 141 16.19 3.16 16.52
CA THR A 141 17.58 3.59 16.71
C THR A 141 18.41 2.59 17.50
N ASN A 142 17.79 1.55 18.07
CA ASN A 142 18.48 0.67 19.00
C ASN A 142 18.03 -0.79 18.82
N VAL A 143 18.12 -1.33 17.60
CA VAL A 143 18.06 -2.80 17.39
C VAL A 143 19.32 -3.38 18.02
N PRO A 144 19.27 -4.02 19.21
CA PRO A 144 20.49 -4.40 19.91
C PRO A 144 21.20 -5.51 19.14
N GLY A 145 22.47 -5.29 18.76
CA GLY A 145 23.34 -6.33 18.18
C GLY A 145 23.16 -6.61 16.67
N GLY A 146 22.36 -5.84 15.94
CA GLY A 146 22.14 -6.05 14.50
C GLY A 146 23.06 -5.20 13.60
N GLY A 147 23.73 -5.86 12.63
CA GLY A 147 24.44 -5.18 11.54
C GLY A 147 23.51 -4.31 10.67
N GLU A 148 24.08 -3.52 9.75
CA GLU A 148 23.35 -2.56 8.91
C GLU A 148 22.17 -3.19 8.15
N LEU A 149 22.34 -4.43 7.67
CA LEU A 149 21.31 -5.19 6.98
C LEU A 149 20.14 -5.58 7.91
N ALA A 150 20.42 -6.01 9.14
CA ALA A 150 19.38 -6.36 10.11
C ALA A 150 18.51 -5.13 10.44
N GLN A 151 19.12 -3.95 10.58
CA GLN A 151 18.39 -2.71 10.78
C GLN A 151 17.54 -2.33 9.57
N ALA A 152 18.01 -2.59 8.35
CA ALA A 152 17.24 -2.32 7.14
C ALA A 152 15.97 -3.19 7.06
N TRP A 153 16.07 -4.47 7.38
CA TRP A 153 14.93 -5.37 7.46
C TRP A 153 13.91 -4.98 8.52
N TRP A 154 14.39 -4.62 9.71
CA TRP A 154 13.52 -4.10 10.77
C TRP A 154 12.78 -2.84 10.30
N ARG A 155 13.48 -1.89 9.66
CA ARG A 155 12.85 -0.66 9.13
C ARG A 155 11.77 -0.96 8.09
N LEU A 156 12.01 -1.92 7.20
CA LEU A 156 11.00 -2.35 6.23
C LEU A 156 9.74 -2.90 6.93
N ARG A 157 9.92 -3.80 7.90
CA ARG A 157 8.81 -4.38 8.68
C ARG A 157 8.02 -3.28 9.40
N SER A 158 8.71 -2.37 10.09
CA SER A 158 8.09 -1.25 10.80
C SER A 158 7.35 -0.30 9.86
N ALA A 159 7.89 -0.03 8.66
CA ALA A 159 7.23 0.80 7.66
C ALA A 159 5.90 0.17 7.20
N VAL A 160 5.85 -1.16 7.00
CA VAL A 160 4.60 -1.87 6.67
C VAL A 160 3.60 -1.81 7.82
N SER A 161 4.03 -2.04 9.05
CA SER A 161 3.15 -1.93 10.22
C SER A 161 2.56 -0.52 10.36
N LEU A 162 3.39 0.52 10.17
CA LEU A 162 2.93 1.90 10.21
C LEU A 162 1.91 2.19 9.10
N TRP A 163 2.17 1.73 7.88
CA TRP A 163 1.25 1.87 6.75
C TRP A 163 -0.11 1.23 7.07
N ARG A 164 -0.12 0.00 7.60
CA ARG A 164 -1.36 -0.72 7.95
C ARG A 164 -2.17 0.00 9.02
N THR A 165 -1.49 0.48 10.06
CA THR A 165 -2.15 1.24 11.15
C THR A 165 -2.74 2.54 10.61
N ARG A 166 -1.99 3.31 9.82
CA ARG A 166 -2.50 4.55 9.22
C ARG A 166 -3.65 4.30 8.26
N HIS A 167 -3.58 3.24 7.45
CA HIS A 167 -4.67 2.86 6.55
C HIS A 167 -5.94 2.50 7.34
N LEU A 168 -5.82 1.76 8.45
CA LEU A 168 -6.98 1.49 9.32
C LEU A 168 -7.60 2.79 9.85
N LEU A 169 -6.78 3.69 10.40
CA LEU A 169 -7.26 4.95 10.99
C LEU A 169 -7.91 5.85 9.93
N LEU A 170 -7.35 5.91 8.73
CA LEU A 170 -7.94 6.63 7.60
C LEU A 170 -9.31 6.05 7.24
N VAL A 171 -9.43 4.72 7.13
CA VAL A 171 -10.72 4.08 6.82
C VAL A 171 -11.73 4.35 7.94
N GLU A 172 -11.31 4.30 9.21
CA GLU A 172 -12.16 4.63 10.36
C GLU A 172 -12.69 6.06 10.27
N TRP A 173 -11.83 6.99 9.89
CA TRP A 173 -12.22 8.38 9.67
C TRP A 173 -13.14 8.56 8.46
N MET A 174 -12.89 7.87 7.35
CA MET A 174 -13.62 8.02 6.09
C MET A 174 -15.03 7.42 6.12
N ILE A 175 -15.19 6.24 6.73
CA ILE A 175 -16.45 5.48 6.66
C ILE A 175 -17.05 5.13 8.02
N GLY A 176 -16.35 5.39 9.14
CA GLY A 176 -16.79 4.96 10.46
C GLY A 176 -17.05 3.46 10.53
N ASP A 177 -18.21 3.08 11.08
CA ASP A 177 -18.64 1.68 11.21
C ASP A 177 -19.32 1.10 9.95
N GLN A 178 -19.33 1.83 8.83
CA GLN A 178 -19.96 1.33 7.61
C GLN A 178 -19.18 0.13 7.05
N PRO A 179 -19.88 -0.90 6.51
CA PRO A 179 -19.22 -1.99 5.79
C PRO A 179 -18.37 -1.49 4.61
N GLY A 180 -17.33 -2.23 4.26
CA GLY A 180 -16.52 -1.93 3.07
C GLY A 180 -17.31 -2.17 1.79
N THR A 181 -17.00 -1.44 0.71
CA THR A 181 -17.63 -1.63 -0.62
C THR A 181 -17.34 -3.02 -1.22
N GLY A 182 -16.27 -3.69 -0.78
CA GLY A 182 -15.97 -5.06 -1.16
C GLY A 182 -16.63 -6.14 -0.29
N GLY A 183 -17.68 -5.81 0.47
CA GLY A 183 -18.42 -6.77 1.30
C GLY A 183 -17.74 -7.17 2.61
N THR A 184 -16.67 -6.50 3.02
CA THR A 184 -16.00 -6.76 4.31
C THR A 184 -16.69 -6.01 5.45
N SER A 185 -16.46 -6.47 6.68
CA SER A 185 -16.87 -5.76 7.92
C SER A 185 -16.11 -4.44 8.17
N GLY A 186 -15.42 -3.89 7.16
CA GLY A 186 -14.71 -2.62 7.22
C GLY A 186 -13.56 -2.66 8.24
N LEU A 187 -13.76 -1.97 9.37
CA LEU A 187 -12.75 -1.81 10.43
C LEU A 187 -12.38 -3.11 11.12
N ALA A 188 -13.33 -4.00 11.37
CA ALA A 188 -13.04 -5.28 12.02
C ALA A 188 -12.11 -6.14 11.14
N TYR A 189 -12.36 -6.16 9.83
CA TYR A 189 -11.48 -6.83 8.86
C TYR A 189 -10.07 -6.22 8.82
N LEU A 190 -9.94 -4.90 8.83
CA LEU A 190 -8.63 -4.22 8.79
C LEU A 190 -7.85 -4.38 10.11
N ARG A 191 -8.52 -4.31 11.26
CA ARG A 191 -7.91 -4.53 12.59
C ARG A 191 -7.26 -5.91 12.68
N ALA A 192 -7.91 -6.94 12.17
CA ALA A 192 -7.34 -8.28 12.13
C ALA A 192 -6.03 -8.37 11.33
N ARG A 193 -5.76 -7.44 10.40
CA ARG A 193 -4.57 -7.46 9.52
C ARG A 193 -3.39 -6.63 10.02
N ILE A 194 -3.50 -5.93 11.14
CA ILE A 194 -2.38 -5.18 11.72
C ILE A 194 -1.23 -6.12 12.10
N ASP A 195 -1.55 -7.30 12.64
CA ASP A 195 -0.55 -8.26 13.15
C ASP A 195 -0.43 -9.57 12.34
N LEU A 196 -1.26 -9.78 11.31
CA LEU A 196 -1.28 -11.04 10.56
C LEU A 196 -0.45 -10.99 9.25
N PRO A 197 0.22 -12.11 8.88
CA PRO A 197 0.75 -12.29 7.53
C PRO A 197 -0.41 -12.31 6.51
N PRO A 198 -0.22 -11.80 5.28
CA PRO A 198 -1.29 -11.76 4.29
C PRO A 198 -1.70 -13.17 3.87
N ARG A 199 -3.01 -13.45 3.89
CA ARG A 199 -3.55 -14.70 3.32
C ARG A 199 -3.53 -14.67 1.79
N HIS A 200 -3.21 -15.80 1.18
CA HIS A 200 -3.37 -16.03 -0.26
C HIS A 200 -4.83 -15.78 -0.71
N PRO A 201 -5.05 -15.28 -1.94
CA PRO A 201 -6.37 -14.86 -2.43
C PRO A 201 -7.30 -16.03 -2.84
N ALA A 202 -7.42 -17.07 -2.02
CA ALA A 202 -8.27 -18.24 -2.34
C ALA A 202 -9.17 -18.76 -1.20
N GLU A 203 -9.18 -18.14 -0.02
CA GLU A 203 -10.09 -18.56 1.06
C GLU A 203 -11.12 -17.45 1.33
N SER A 204 -12.26 -17.55 0.66
CA SER A 204 -13.49 -16.88 1.06
C SER A 204 -13.91 -17.43 2.43
N ILE A 205 -13.91 -16.57 3.45
CA ILE A 205 -14.66 -16.87 4.67
C ILE A 205 -16.12 -16.52 4.32
N ASP A 206 -16.94 -17.56 4.19
CA ASP A 206 -18.38 -17.45 4.35
C ASP A 206 -18.65 -16.91 5.76
N ASP A 207 -18.87 -15.61 5.89
CA ASP A 207 -19.41 -15.02 7.12
C ASP A 207 -20.94 -15.04 7.01
N HIS A 208 -21.50 -16.24 7.16
CA HIS A 208 -22.90 -16.44 7.51
C HIS A 208 -22.99 -16.62 9.01
N GLY A 209 -23.37 -15.55 9.70
CA GLY A 209 -23.69 -15.52 11.13
C GLY A 209 -24.38 -14.23 11.53
#